data_AF-A0A0P0I1C4-F1
#
_entry.id   AF-A0A0P0I1C4-F1
#
_cell.length_a   1.000
_cell.length_b   1.000
_cell.length_c   1.000
_cell.angle_alpha   90.00
_cell.angle_beta   90.00
_cell.angle_gamma   90.00
#
_symmetry.space_group_name_H-M   'P 1'
#
loop_
_entity.id
_entity.type
_entity.pdbx_description
1 polymer ?
#
loop_
_entity_poly.entity_id
_entity_poly.type
_entity_poly.pdbx_seq_one_letter_code
_entity_poly.pdbx_strand_id
1 'polypeptide(L)'
;VYADTIADLAGNVADLANYGEYSGGPTTGETKFYAETVLDLMTRHKDPKGRDKILIIGGAIANFTDVAKTFTGIIQAFENYADKMKSVGARIYVRRGGP
;
A
#
# COMPACT_ATOMS: atom_id res chain seq x y z
N VAL A 1 -10.99 7.32 -7.73
CA VAL A 1 -11.38 5.93 -8.03
C VAL A 1 -11.20 5.01 -6.83
N TYR A 2 -9.99 4.61 -6.43
CA TYR A 2 -9.82 3.68 -5.28
C TYR A 2 -10.37 4.26 -3.96
N ALA A 3 -10.06 5.52 -3.64
CA ALA A 3 -10.59 6.19 -2.45
C ALA A 3 -12.13 6.31 -2.50
N ASP A 4 -12.69 6.69 -3.65
CA ASP A 4 -14.15 6.76 -3.86
C ASP A 4 -14.80 5.39 -3.63
N THR A 5 -14.25 4.31 -4.21
CA THR A 5 -14.77 2.95 -4.01
C THR A 5 -14.66 2.50 -2.56
N ILE A 6 -13.59 2.86 -1.84
CA ILE A 6 -13.48 2.58 -0.41
C ILE A 6 -14.56 3.35 0.36
N ALA A 7 -14.75 4.63 0.06
CA ALA A 7 -15.79 5.45 0.70
C ALA A 7 -17.20 4.88 0.47
N ASP A 8 -17.48 4.47 -0.77
CA ASP A 8 -18.78 3.91 -1.16
C ASP A 8 -19.05 2.55 -0.50
N LEU A 9 -18.05 1.65 -0.45
CA LEU A 9 -18.23 0.28 0.05
C LEU A 9 -18.04 0.14 1.57
N ALA A 10 -17.20 0.96 2.20
CA ALA A 10 -16.96 0.90 3.65
C ALA A 10 -18.10 1.57 4.44
N GLY A 11 -18.99 2.33 3.78
CA GLY A 11 -20.11 3.04 4.41
C GLY A 11 -19.70 4.23 5.28
N ASN A 12 -18.40 4.43 5.54
CA ASN A 12 -17.85 5.62 6.18
C ASN A 12 -16.35 5.79 5.83
N VAL A 13 -15.95 7.00 5.44
CA VAL A 13 -14.57 7.41 5.14
C VAL A 13 -13.67 7.41 6.39
N ALA A 14 -14.24 7.34 7.60
CA ALA A 14 -13.50 7.41 8.86
C ALA A 14 -12.42 6.32 9.03
N ASP A 15 -12.53 5.19 8.32
CA ASP A 15 -11.52 4.12 8.35
C ASP A 15 -10.44 4.27 7.26
N LEU A 16 -10.53 5.28 6.37
CA LEU A 16 -9.51 5.58 5.36
C LEU A 16 -8.33 6.32 6.01
N ALA A 17 -7.20 5.64 6.17
CA ALA A 17 -6.04 6.18 6.88
C ALA A 17 -5.25 7.22 6.07
N ASN A 18 -5.25 7.14 4.74
CA ASN A 18 -4.47 8.03 3.88
C ASN A 18 -5.05 8.15 2.47
N TYR A 19 -4.63 9.21 1.79
CA TYR A 19 -4.76 9.39 0.34
C TYR A 19 -3.38 9.75 -0.22
N GLY A 20 -2.95 9.03 -1.26
CA GLY A 20 -1.66 9.26 -1.89
C GLY A 20 -1.47 8.40 -3.13
N GLU A 21 -0.46 8.76 -3.93
CA GLU A 21 -0.07 8.01 -5.12
C GLU A 21 1.45 8.01 -5.33
N TYR A 22 1.92 7.07 -6.14
CA TYR A 22 3.20 7.16 -6.84
C TYR A 22 2.95 6.97 -8.34
N SER A 23 3.49 7.87 -9.15
CA SER A 23 3.27 7.95 -10.60
C SER A 23 4.53 8.47 -11.30
N GLY A 24 4.55 8.56 -12.63
CA GLY A 24 5.69 9.15 -13.36
C GLY A 24 6.91 8.24 -13.57
N GLY A 25 6.80 6.93 -13.33
CA GLY A 25 7.89 5.97 -13.54
C GLY A 25 9.03 6.05 -12.51
N PRO A 26 8.73 5.94 -11.21
CA PRO A 26 9.76 6.03 -10.18
C PRO A 26 10.71 4.84 -10.21
N THR A 27 11.88 5.04 -9.63
CA THR A 27 12.90 4.02 -9.43
C THR A 27 12.52 3.03 -8.33
N THR A 28 13.23 1.90 -8.27
CA THR A 28 13.11 0.91 -7.19
C THR A 28 13.38 1.54 -5.81
N GLY A 29 14.39 2.41 -5.69
CA GLY A 29 14.75 3.06 -4.43
C GLY A 29 13.68 4.03 -3.94
N GLU A 30 13.14 4.86 -4.83
CA GLU A 30 12.03 5.78 -4.50
C GLU A 30 10.78 5.01 -4.10
N THR A 31 10.45 3.94 -4.84
CA THR A 31 9.28 3.10 -4.53
C THR A 31 9.44 2.39 -3.19
N LYS A 32 10.65 1.88 -2.89
CA LYS A 32 10.96 1.29 -1.58
C LYS A 32 10.78 2.31 -0.46
N PHE A 33 11.38 3.50 -0.58
CA PHE A 33 11.28 4.56 0.43
C PHE A 33 9.82 4.96 0.70
N TYR A 34 9.03 5.11 -0.36
CA TYR A 34 7.60 5.39 -0.24
C TYR A 34 6.87 4.26 0.50
N ALA A 35 7.11 3.01 0.10
CA ALA A 35 6.50 1.85 0.74
C ALA A 35 6.88 1.75 2.23
N GLU A 36 8.15 1.88 2.58
CA GLU A 36 8.61 1.86 3.98
C GLU A 36 7.94 2.94 4.83
N THR A 37 7.69 4.13 4.28
CA THR A 37 6.98 5.20 4.98
C THR A 37 5.54 4.80 5.31
N VAL A 38 4.81 4.22 4.34
CA VAL A 38 3.44 3.74 4.57
C VAL A 38 3.41 2.57 5.56
N LEU A 39 4.38 1.65 5.46
CA LEU A 39 4.49 0.50 6.35
C LEU A 39 4.83 0.91 7.79
N ASP A 40 5.72 1.89 7.98
CA ASP A 40 5.98 2.46 9.30
C ASP A 40 4.70 3.00 9.92
N LEU A 41 3.99 3.87 9.21
CA LEU A 41 2.75 4.49 9.68
C LEU A 41 1.69 3.46 10.05
N MET A 42 1.45 2.46 9.19
CA MET A 42 0.40 1.46 9.44
C MET A 42 0.74 0.51 10.59
N THR A 43 2.02 0.33 10.93
CA THR A 43 2.48 -0.64 11.94
C THR A 43 2.75 -0.05 13.33
N ARG A 44 2.54 1.26 13.57
CA ARG A 44 2.81 1.90 14.87
C ARG A 44 1.95 1.39 16.04
N HIS A 45 0.72 0.95 15.76
CA HIS A 45 -0.22 0.45 16.77
C HIS A 45 -1.24 -0.48 16.09
N LYS A 46 -1.86 -1.39 16.84
CA LYS A 46 -3.01 -2.18 16.38
C LYS A 46 -4.24 -1.30 16.18
N ASP A 47 -5.21 -1.74 15.36
CA ASP A 47 -6.51 -1.07 15.29
C ASP A 47 -7.18 -1.09 16.68
N PRO A 48 -7.72 0.04 17.19
CA PRO A 48 -8.31 0.11 18.52
C PRO A 48 -9.51 -0.81 18.75
N LYS A 49 -10.19 -1.23 17.66
CA LYS A 49 -11.33 -2.15 17.70
C LYS A 49 -10.91 -3.60 17.43
N GLY A 50 -9.60 -3.88 17.34
CA GLY A 50 -9.06 -5.22 17.10
C GLY A 50 -9.27 -5.75 15.68
N ARG A 51 -9.58 -4.88 14.71
CA ARG A 51 -9.78 -5.27 13.30
C ARG A 51 -8.44 -5.46 12.58
N ASP A 52 -8.45 -6.26 11.52
CA ASP A 52 -7.33 -6.36 10.60
C ASP A 52 -7.12 -5.02 9.85
N LYS A 53 -5.86 -4.67 9.60
CA LYS A 53 -5.52 -3.50 8.79
C LYS A 53 -5.38 -3.90 7.33
N ILE A 54 -5.93 -3.12 6.42
CA ILE A 54 -5.93 -3.44 4.99
C ILE A 54 -5.00 -2.47 4.25
N LEU A 55 -4.01 -3.02 3.52
CA LEU A 55 -3.18 -2.28 2.57
C LEU A 55 -3.61 -2.65 1.14
N ILE A 56 -4.06 -1.64 0.39
CA ILE A 56 -4.44 -1.80 -1.02
C ILE A 56 -3.31 -1.24 -1.88
N ILE A 57 -2.65 -2.11 -2.63
CA ILE A 57 -1.62 -1.76 -3.62
C ILE A 57 -2.26 -1.86 -5.00
N GLY A 58 -2.83 -0.74 -5.43
CA GLY A 58 -3.65 -0.63 -6.63
C GLY A 58 -3.06 0.23 -7.73
N GLY A 59 -3.74 0.21 -8.87
CA GLY A 59 -3.52 1.18 -9.95
C GLY A 59 -4.05 0.67 -11.28
N ALA A 60 -4.21 1.60 -12.23
CA ALA A 60 -4.55 1.28 -13.61
C ALA A 60 -3.43 0.49 -14.31
N ILE A 61 -3.66 0.10 -15.57
CA ILE A 61 -2.61 -0.48 -16.41
C ILE A 61 -1.65 0.66 -16.78
N ALA A 62 -0.37 0.54 -16.38
CA ALA A 62 0.61 1.58 -16.62
C ALA A 62 1.06 1.61 -18.09
N ASN A 63 1.30 2.81 -18.63
CA ASN A 63 1.80 2.99 -20.00
C ASN A 63 3.33 2.88 -20.09
N PHE A 64 4.06 3.43 -19.11
CA PHE A 64 5.52 3.56 -19.15
C PHE A 64 6.20 3.26 -17.80
N THR A 65 5.43 3.06 -16.74
CA THR A 65 6.01 2.66 -15.44
C THR A 65 6.35 1.17 -15.49
N ASP A 66 7.60 0.86 -15.15
CA ASP A 66 8.09 -0.51 -15.00
C ASP A 66 7.56 -1.13 -13.70
N VAL A 67 6.58 -2.00 -13.83
CA VAL A 67 5.91 -2.69 -12.73
C VAL A 67 6.90 -3.60 -12.00
N ALA A 68 7.80 -4.27 -12.71
CA ALA A 68 8.80 -5.14 -12.09
C ALA A 68 9.75 -4.34 -11.17
N LYS A 69 10.27 -3.20 -11.64
CA LYS A 69 11.15 -2.33 -10.84
C LYS A 69 10.46 -1.74 -9.62
N THR A 70 9.24 -1.25 -9.80
CA THR A 70 8.48 -0.66 -8.69
C THR A 70 8.10 -1.74 -7.66
N PHE A 71 7.62 -2.90 -8.10
CA PHE A 71 7.28 -4.00 -7.19
C PHE A 71 8.51 -4.59 -6.50
N THR A 72 9.68 -4.58 -7.13
CA THR A 72 10.93 -4.95 -6.45
C THR A 72 11.17 -4.06 -5.22
N GLY A 73 10.91 -2.75 -5.34
CA GLY A 73 11.03 -1.81 -4.21
C GLY A 73 10.02 -2.10 -3.10
N ILE A 74 8.77 -2.40 -3.48
CA ILE A 74 7.71 -2.79 -2.54
C ILE A 74 8.07 -4.10 -1.80
N ILE A 75 8.56 -5.11 -2.52
CA ILE A 75 8.96 -6.40 -1.94
C ILE A 75 10.11 -6.23 -0.95
N GLN A 76 11.12 -5.43 -1.29
CA GLN A 76 12.23 -5.12 -0.36
C GLN A 76 11.74 -4.42 0.91
N ALA A 77 10.74 -3.53 0.80
CA ALA A 77 10.12 -2.93 1.99
C ALA A 77 9.33 -3.97 2.81
N PHE A 78 8.66 -4.93 2.16
CA PHE A 78 7.95 -6.01 2.85
C PHE A 78 8.90 -6.91 3.63
N GLU A 79 10.06 -7.26 3.07
CA GLU A 79 11.08 -8.04 3.77
C GLU A 79 11.52 -7.36 5.07
N ASN A 80 11.68 -6.04 5.06
CA ASN A 80 12.05 -5.25 6.24
C ASN A 80 10.95 -5.14 7.30
N TYR A 81 9.68 -5.15 6.89
CA TYR A 81 8.53 -4.88 7.76
C TYR A 81 7.64 -6.11 8.02
N ALA A 82 8.00 -7.28 7.51
CA ALA A 82 7.16 -8.49 7.55
C ALA A 82 6.60 -8.79 8.95
N ASP A 83 7.45 -8.79 9.97
CA ASP A 83 7.02 -9.13 11.32
C ASP A 83 6.18 -8.02 11.98
N LYS A 84 6.48 -6.75 11.67
CA LYS A 84 5.64 -5.62 12.11
C LYS A 84 4.26 -5.66 11.45
N MET A 85 4.19 -6.02 10.17
CA MET A 85 2.92 -6.18 9.45
C MET A 85 2.08 -7.32 10.03
N LYS A 86 2.70 -8.48 10.30
CA LYS A 86 2.02 -9.60 10.98
C LYS A 86 1.52 -9.21 12.37
N SER A 87 2.31 -8.45 13.14
CA SER A 87 1.95 -8.08 14.51
C SER A 87 0.72 -7.18 14.61
N VAL A 88 0.42 -6.41 13.56
CA VAL A 88 -0.79 -5.55 13.47
C VAL A 88 -1.94 -6.16 12.67
N GLY A 89 -1.84 -7.42 12.25
CA GLY A 89 -2.89 -8.09 11.47
C GLY A 89 -3.08 -7.48 10.07
N ALA A 90 -1.98 -7.11 9.40
CA ALA A 90 -2.06 -6.53 8.07
C ALA A 90 -2.48 -7.56 7.01
N ARG A 91 -3.46 -7.20 6.16
CA ARG A 91 -3.85 -7.92 4.94
C ARG A 91 -3.56 -7.05 3.72
N ILE A 92 -2.99 -7.66 2.69
CA ILE A 92 -2.50 -6.93 1.51
C ILE A 92 -3.26 -7.43 0.28
N TYR A 93 -3.82 -6.48 -0.49
CA TYR A 93 -4.53 -6.75 -1.73
C TYR A 93 -3.85 -6.01 -2.88
N VAL A 94 -3.52 -6.74 -3.94
CA VAL A 94 -2.71 -6.22 -5.05
C VAL A 94 -3.49 -6.30 -6.35
N ARG A 95 -3.53 -5.19 -7.09
CA ARG A 95 -3.97 -5.16 -8.49
C ARG A 95 -3.12 -4.17 -9.27
N ARG A 96 -2.33 -4.68 -10.21
CA ARG A 96 -1.51 -3.85 -11.11
C ARG A 96 -1.38 -4.51 -12.48
N GLY A 97 -1.26 -3.69 -13.52
CA GLY A 97 -0.85 -4.13 -14.86
C GLY A 97 0.07 -3.08 -15.49
N GLY A 98 0.82 -3.45 -16.52
CA GLY A 98 1.78 -2.57 -17.20
C GLY A 98 3.08 -3.33 -17.53
N PRO A 99 4.02 -2.65 -18.21
CA PRO A 99 5.35 -3.17 -18.54
C PRO A 99 6.15 -3.64 -17.33
#